data_AF-A0A2E7J7X7-F1
#
_entry.id   AF-A0A2E7J7X7-F1
#
_cell.length_a   1.000
_cell.length_b   1.000
_cell.length_c   1.000
_cell.angle_alpha   90.00
_cell.angle_beta   90.00
_cell.angle_gamma   90.00
#
_symmetry.space_group_name_H-M   'P 1'
#
loop_
_entity.id
_entity.type
_entity.pdbx_description
1 polymer ?
#
loop_
_entity_poly.entity_id
_entity_poly.type
_entity_poly.pdbx_seq_one_letter_code
_entity_poly.pdbx_strand_id
1 'polypeptide(L)' 'MDLLPVDIIDTARKQGRHASATVSGRRREGFLLGNRFVFSDQSEVLWMQAGPGEFRELKIWRK' A
#
# COMPACT_ATOMS: atom_id res chain seq x y z
N MET A 1 3.07 1.50 -11.24
CA MET A 1 2.09 2.04 -10.28
C MET A 1 0.80 2.36 -11.02
N ASP A 2 -0.31 1.74 -10.59
CA ASP A 2 -1.63 1.90 -11.20
C ASP A 2 -2.63 2.48 -10.20
N LEU A 3 -3.57 3.29 -10.67
CA LEU A 3 -4.70 3.79 -9.88
C LEU A 3 -5.66 2.64 -9.56
N LEU A 4 -6.07 2.54 -8.30
CA LEU A 4 -6.91 1.43 -7.83
C LEU A 4 -8.41 1.76 -7.87
N PRO A 5 -9.26 0.83 -8.34
CA PRO A 5 -10.70 0.87 -8.10
C PRO A 5 -11.03 0.90 -6.61
N VAL A 6 -12.13 1.56 -6.25
CA VAL A 6 -12.61 1.71 -4.86
C VAL A 6 -12.74 0.37 -4.14
N ASP A 7 -13.17 -0.68 -4.83
CA ASP A 7 -13.35 -2.02 -4.24
C ASP A 7 -12.03 -2.63 -3.73
N ILE A 8 -10.90 -2.32 -4.39
CA ILE A 8 -9.58 -2.79 -3.94
C ILE A 8 -9.12 -2.00 -2.72
N ILE A 9 -9.44 -0.70 -2.65
CA ILE A 9 -9.15 0.15 -1.49
C ILE A 9 -9.89 -0.38 -0.26
N ASP A 10 -11.18 -0.67 -0.40
CA ASP A 10 -12.01 -1.22 0.67
C ASP A 10 -11.52 -2.59 1.12
N THR A 11 -11.13 -3.44 0.17
CA THR A 11 -10.56 -4.76 0.47
C THR A 11 -9.24 -4.62 1.22
N ALA A 12 -8.36 -3.72 0.79
CA ALA A 12 -7.07 -3.46 1.44
C ALA A 12 -7.27 -2.94 2.87
N ARG A 13 -8.24 -2.06 3.10
CA ARG A 13 -8.58 -1.55 4.44
C ARG A 13 -9.16 -2.64 5.36
N LYS A 14 -10.00 -3.54 4.83
CA LYS A 14 -10.67 -4.59 5.60
C LYS A 14 -9.80 -5.80 5.87
N GLN A 15 -9.00 -6.22 4.89
CA GLN A 15 -8.26 -7.49 4.92
C GLN A 15 -6.74 -7.32 4.87
N GLY A 16 -6.26 -6.17 4.40
CA GLY A 16 -4.84 -5.88 4.31
C GLY A 16 -4.21 -5.67 5.67
N ARG A 17 -2.91 -5.99 5.78
CA ARG A 17 -2.15 -5.77 7.00
C ARG A 17 -1.59 -4.36 6.99
N HIS A 18 -1.81 -3.59 8.05
CA HIS A 18 -1.17 -2.28 8.20
C HIS A 18 0.33 -2.41 8.04
N ALA A 19 0.89 -1.63 7.12
CA ALA A 19 2.30 -1.70 6.80
C ALA A 19 2.83 -0.34 6.35
N SER A 20 4.14 -0.17 6.45
CA SER A 20 4.85 0.89 5.74
C SER A 20 5.93 0.29 4.85
N ALA A 21 6.13 0.88 3.68
CA ALA A 21 7.15 0.45 2.72
C ALA A 21 7.75 1.66 2.01
N THR A 22 8.97 1.51 1.51
CA THR A 22 9.64 2.51 0.70
C THR A 22 9.31 2.25 -0.77
N VAL A 23 8.57 3.18 -1.39
CA VAL A 23 8.14 3.12 -2.79
C VAL A 23 8.76 4.30 -3.52
N SER A 24 9.48 4.06 -4.61
CA SER A 24 10.21 5.09 -5.37
C SER A 24 11.05 6.03 -4.50
N GLY A 25 11.73 5.48 -3.49
CA GLY A 25 12.61 6.23 -2.59
C GLY A 25 11.91 7.03 -1.49
N ARG A 26 10.58 6.92 -1.35
CA ARG A 26 9.82 7.58 -0.27
C ARG A 26 9.14 6.56 0.61
N ARG A 27 9.20 6.77 1.93
CA ARG A 27 8.43 5.96 2.88
C ARG A 27 6.94 6.29 2.74
N ARG A 28 6.14 5.23 2.62
CA ARG A 28 4.68 5.30 2.49
C ARG A 28 4.03 4.39 3.52
N GLU A 29 2.91 4.84 4.04
CA GLU A 29 2.04 4.02 4.88
C GLU A 29 0.87 3.51 4.06
N GLY A 30 0.36 2.35 4.44
CA GLY A 30 -0.71 1.69 3.71
C GLY A 30 -0.94 0.28 4.21
N PHE A 31 -1.32 -0.58 3.27
CA PHE A 31 -1.79 -1.93 3.54
C PHE A 31 -1.06 -2.92 2.64
N LEU A 32 -0.53 -3.97 3.24
CA LEU A 32 -0.07 -5.13 2.49
C LEU A 32 -1.25 -6.06 2.24
N LEU A 33 -1.65 -6.21 0.98
CA LEU A 33 -2.70 -7.12 0.53
C LEU A 33 -2.07 -8.23 -0.32
N GLY A 34 -1.88 -9.40 0.28
CA GLY A 34 -1.12 -10.49 -0.32
C GLY A 34 0.35 -10.11 -0.52
N ASN A 35 0.80 -10.03 -1.78
CA ASN A 35 2.15 -9.60 -2.18
C ASN A 35 2.19 -8.18 -2.78
N ARG A 36 1.07 -7.45 -2.72
CA ARG A 36 0.95 -6.07 -3.20
C ARG A 36 0.89 -5.11 -2.03
N PHE A 37 1.54 -3.97 -2.20
CA PHE A 37 1.48 -2.87 -1.24
C PHE A 37 0.56 -1.78 -1.77
N VAL A 38 -0.54 -1.55 -1.08
CA VAL A 38 -1.57 -0.56 -1.42
C VAL A 38 -1.39 0.65 -0.51
N PHE A 39 -1.23 1.84 -1.09
CA PHE A 39 -0.94 3.05 -0.33
C PHE A 39 -1.63 4.26 -0.94
N SER A 40 -1.90 5.26 -0.10
CA SER A 40 -2.41 6.54 -0.55
C SER A 40 -1.28 7.49 -0.94
N ASP A 41 -1.59 8.44 -1.83
CA ASP A 41 -0.73 9.58 -2.06
C ASP A 41 -0.64 10.50 -0.82
N GLN A 42 0.20 11.54 -0.89
CA GLN A 42 0.39 12.45 0.27
C GLN A 42 -0.87 13.24 0.62
N SER A 43 -1.82 13.34 -0.30
CA SER A 43 -3.07 14.07 -0.12
C SER A 43 -4.22 13.16 0.31
N GLU A 44 -3.97 11.85 0.45
CA GLU A 44 -4.95 10.80 0.73
C GLU A 44 -6.11 10.72 -0.29
N VAL A 45 -5.94 11.35 -1.46
CA VAL A 45 -6.97 11.45 -2.50
C VAL A 45 -6.89 10.28 -3.45
N LEU A 46 -5.67 9.86 -3.81
CA LEU A 46 -5.43 8.81 -4.78
C LEU A 46 -4.78 7.59 -4.13
N TRP A 47 -5.27 6.42 -4.50
CA TRP A 47 -4.76 5.14 -4.05
C TRP A 47 -4.03 4.43 -5.18
N MET A 48 -2.84 3.94 -4.86
CA MET A 48 -1.95 3.25 -5.78
C MET A 48 -1.57 1.88 -5.20
N GLN A 49 -1.20 0.96 -6.10
CA GLN A 49 -0.52 -0.27 -5.73
C GLN A 49 0.92 -0.30 -6.24
N ALA A 50 1.79 -0.91 -5.43
CA ALA A 50 3.13 -1.35 -5.79
C ALA A 50 3.20 -2.88 -5.71
N GLY A 51 3.68 -3.51 -6.78
CA GLY A 51 3.93 -4.94 -6.86
C GLY A 51 5.29 -5.35 -6.31
N PRO A 52 5.60 -6.67 -6.31
CA PRO A 52 6.92 -7.17 -5.90
C PRO A 52 8.05 -6.49 -6.68
N GLY A 53 9.05 -5.97 -5.96
CA GLY A 53 10.18 -5.24 -6.55
C GLY A 53 9.97 -3.73 -6.68
N GLU A 54 8.72 -3.23 -6.64
CA GLU A 54 8.42 -1.79 -6.67
C GLU A 54 8.45 -1.15 -5.28
N PHE A 55 8.46 -1.96 -4.21
CA PHE A 55 8.58 -1.50 -2.83
C PHE A 55 9.66 -2.27 -2.07
N ARG A 56 10.25 -1.61 -1.07
CA ARG A 56 11.32 -2.15 -0.22
C ARG A 56 11.10 -1.81 1.25
N GLU A 57 11.90 -2.41 2.12
CA GLU A 57 11.91 -2.12 3.57
C GLU A 57 10.53 -2.27 4.23
N LEU A 58 9.74 -3.23 3.76
CA LEU A 58 8.38 -3.45 4.25
C LEU A 58 8.39 -3.73 5.76
N LYS A 59 7.66 -2.91 6.51
CA LYS A 59 7.43 -3.07 7.95
C LYS A 59 5.95 -3.26 8.19
N ILE A 60 5.57 -4.46 8.61
CA ILE A 60 4.20 -4.80 8.95
C ILE A 60 3.97 -4.47 10.42
N TRP A 61 2.92 -3.71 10.69
CA TRP A 61 2.51 -3.37 12.04
C TRP A 61 1.68 -4.55 12.53
N ARG A 62 2.18 -5.25 13.55
CA ARG A 62 1.38 -6.23 14.27
C ARG A 62 0.60 -5.46 15.33
N LYS A 63 -0.72 -5.65 15.32
CA LYS A 63 -1.60 -5.15 16.38
C LYS A 63 -1.29 -5.85 17.68
#